data_AF-A0A661B8Z2-F1
#
_entry.id   AF-A0A661B8Z2-F1
#
_cell.length_a   1.000
_cell.length_b   1.000
_cell.length_c   1.000
_cell.angle_alpha   90.00
_cell.angle_beta   90.00
_cell.angle_gamma   90.00
#
_symmetry.space_group_name_H-M   'P 1'
#
loop_
_entity.id
_entity.type
_entity.pdbx_description
1 polymer ?
#
loop_
_entity_poly.entity_id
_entity_poly.type
_entity_poly.pdbx_seq_one_letter_code
_entity_poly.pdbx_strand_id
1 'polypeptide(L)' 'MSLIAADIVDAGIGDIVLIVRGSSARTASGLQGRPIDSTIVGIVDEIFVEENKIYFKGE' A
#
# COMPACT_ATOMS: atom_id res chain seq x y z
N MET A 1 12.67 1.31 12.07
CA MET A 1 12.91 0.13 11.22
C MET A 1 12.14 0.35 9.93
N SER A 2 12.83 0.42 8.80
CA SER A 2 12.19 0.60 7.50
C SER A 2 11.65 -0.74 6.98
N LEU A 3 10.49 -0.72 6.34
CA LEU A 3 9.86 -1.89 5.71
C LEU A 3 10.16 -1.87 4.21
N ILE A 4 10.53 -3.01 3.65
CA ILE A 4 10.61 -3.21 2.19
C ILE A 4 9.30 -3.87 1.75
N ALA A 5 8.66 -3.35 0.71
CA ALA A 5 7.44 -3.90 0.16
C ALA A 5 7.55 -4.01 -1.37
N ALA A 6 6.98 -5.07 -1.94
CA ALA A 6 6.82 -5.15 -3.39
C ALA A 6 5.76 -4.14 -3.84
N ASP A 7 6.07 -3.35 -4.87
CA ASP A 7 5.12 -2.45 -5.49
C ASP A 7 4.47 -3.12 -6.70
N ILE A 8 3.15 -3.25 -6.66
CA ILE A 8 2.34 -3.76 -7.78
C ILE A 8 1.32 -2.73 -8.27
N VAL A 9 1.32 -1.53 -7.69
CA VAL A 9 0.38 -0.45 -8.00
C VAL A 9 1.05 0.79 -8.59
N ASP A 10 2.38 0.78 -8.70
CA ASP A 10 3.20 1.85 -9.28
C ASP A 10 3.10 3.15 -8.46
N ALA A 11 3.39 3.04 -7.16
CA ALA A 11 3.39 4.16 -6.24
C ALA A 11 4.58 5.10 -6.48
N GLY A 12 4.31 6.40 -6.51
CA GLY A 12 5.32 7.43 -6.68
C GLY A 12 6.09 7.75 -5.40
N ILE A 13 7.22 8.45 -5.54
CA ILE A 13 7.92 9.03 -4.40
C ILE A 13 7.01 10.07 -3.73
N GLY A 14 6.78 9.92 -2.43
CA GLY A 14 5.93 10.82 -1.65
C GLY A 14 4.50 10.30 -1.45
N ASP A 15 4.11 9.22 -2.13
CA ASP A 15 2.79 8.64 -1.97
C ASP A 15 2.58 8.02 -0.59
N ILE A 16 1.43 8.33 0.02
CA ILE A 16 0.91 7.52 1.13
C ILE A 16 0.28 6.27 0.53
N VAL A 17 0.65 5.11 1.05
CA VAL A 17 0.23 3.82 0.50
C VAL A 17 -0.32 2.87 1.56
N LEU A 18 -1.14 1.91 1.13
CA LEU A 18 -1.59 0.79 1.94
C LEU A 18 -0.70 -0.42 1.72
N ILE A 19 -0.26 -1.05 2.81
CA ILE A 19 0.60 -2.23 2.80
C ILE A 19 -0.08 -3.39 3.52
N VAL A 20 -0.04 -4.57 2.92
CA VAL A 20 -0.36 -5.83 3.60
C VAL A 20 0.91 -6.60 3.92
N ARG A 21 0.91 -7.34 5.03
CA ARG A 21 2.07 -8.11 5.49
C ARG A 21 1.72 -9.58 5.73
N GLY A 22 2.75 -10.42 5.83
CA GLY A 22 2.61 -11.86 6.08
C GLY A 22 2.13 -12.62 4.85
N SER A 23 1.44 -13.75 5.06
CA SER A 23 0.98 -14.61 3.97
C SER A 23 0.04 -13.91 2.99
N SER A 24 -0.76 -12.95 3.45
CA SER A 24 -1.66 -12.14 2.62
C SER A 24 -0.93 -11.28 1.58
N ALA A 25 0.36 -10.99 1.76
CA ALA A 25 1.13 -10.25 0.75
C ALA A 25 1.19 -10.98 -0.59
N ARG A 26 1.09 -12.32 -0.60
CA ARG A 26 1.10 -13.15 -1.81
C ARG A 26 -0.27 -13.28 -2.49
N THR A 27 -1.35 -12.85 -1.85
CA THR A 27 -2.69 -12.89 -2.45
C THR A 27 -2.92 -11.70 -3.39
N ALA A 28 -2.05 -10.69 -3.33
CA ALA A 28 -2.05 -9.57 -4.24
C ALA A 28 -1.78 -10.02 -5.69
N SER A 29 -2.34 -9.29 -6.65
CA SER A 29 -2.37 -9.69 -8.06
C SER A 29 -0.98 -10.02 -8.59
N GLY A 30 -0.83 -11.17 -9.23
CA GLY A 30 0.43 -11.62 -9.82
C GLY A 30 1.51 -12.08 -8.82
N LEU A 31 1.24 -12.10 -7.51
CA LEU A 31 2.23 -12.49 -6.49
C LEU A 31 2.03 -13.90 -5.90
N GLN A 32 1.04 -14.66 -6.39
CA GLN A 32 0.78 -16.01 -5.90
C GLN A 32 2.03 -16.90 -5.99
N GLY A 33 2.38 -17.56 -4.89
CA GLY A 33 3.55 -18.45 -4.81
C GLY A 33 4.91 -17.73 -4.73
N ARG A 34 4.99 -16.40 -4.89
CA ARG A 34 6.24 -15.66 -4.76
C ARG A 34 6.61 -15.48 -3.28
N PRO A 35 7.88 -15.59 -2.86
CA PRO A 35 8.28 -15.48 -1.45
C PRO A 35 8.30 -14.01 -0.97
N ILE A 36 7.14 -13.36 -0.97
CA ILE A 36 6.93 -11.96 -0.56
C ILE A 36 6.09 -11.95 0.71
N ASP A 37 6.46 -11.11 1.67
CA ASP A 37 5.81 -10.96 2.97
C ASP A 37 5.33 -9.52 3.25
N SER A 38 5.47 -8.62 2.26
CA SER A 38 5.02 -7.25 2.32
C SER A 38 4.77 -6.71 0.91
N THR A 39 3.58 -6.17 0.64
CA THR A 39 3.15 -5.70 -0.68
C THR A 39 2.37 -4.40 -0.55
N ILE A 40 2.66 -3.42 -1.41
CA ILE A 40 1.84 -2.24 -1.61
C ILE A 40 0.60 -2.64 -2.41
N VAL A 41 -0.59 -2.39 -1.86
CA VAL A 41 -1.87 -2.81 -2.48
C VAL A 41 -2.77 -1.64 -2.88
N GLY A 42 -2.36 -0.41 -2.59
CA GLY A 42 -3.10 0.78 -3.01
C GLY A 42 -2.38 2.06 -2.63
N ILE A 43 -2.67 3.12 -3.38
CA ILE A 43 -2.28 4.50 -3.11
C ILE A 43 -3.46 5.17 -2.40
N VAL A 44 -3.19 5.99 -1.39
CA VAL A 44 -4.22 6.68 -0.62
C VAL A 44 -4.52 8.03 -1.27
N ASP A 45 -5.78 8.25 -1.62
CA ASP A 45 -6.26 9.54 -2.13
C ASP A 45 -6.69 10.46 -0.97
N GLU A 46 -7.54 9.97 -0.07
CA GLU A 46 -8.10 10.72 1.05
C GLU A 46 -8.12 9.89 2.34
N ILE A 47 -7.89 10.54 3.48
CA ILE A 47 -8.07 9.93 4.81
C ILE A 47 -9.05 10.80 5.61
N PHE A 48 -10.10 10.16 6.12
CA PHE A 48 -11.08 10.76 7.02
C PHE A 48 -10.98 10.10 8.41
N VAL A 49 -11.08 10.91 9.45
CA VAL A 49 -11.29 10.45 10.82
C VAL A 49 -12.59 11.10 11.29
N GLU A 50 -13.60 10.26 11.51
CA GLU A 50 -14.99 10.70 11.64
C GLU A 50 -15.41 11.50 10.40
N GLU A 51 -15.85 12.75 10.56
CA GLU A 51 -16.24 13.65 9.47
C GLU A 51 -15.09 14.57 9.01
N ASN A 52 -13.91 14.46 9.63
CA ASN A 52 -12.77 15.35 9.36
C ASN A 52 -11.81 14.74 8.35
N LYS A 53 -11.57 15.44 7.24
CA LYS A 53 -10.52 15.07 6.27
C LYS A 53 -9.15 15.49 6.80
N ILE A 54 -8.28 14.50 7.03
CA ILE A 54 -6.93 14.71 7.58
C ILE A 54 -5.82 14.59 6.53
N TYR A 55 -6.13 14.02 5.37
CA TYR A 55 -5.20 13.90 4.25
C TYR A 55 -5.95 13.93 2.92
N PHE A 56 -5.33 14.58 1.93
CA PHE A 56 -5.72 14.56 0.53
C PHE A 56 -4.44 14.63 -0.30
N LYS A 57 -4.21 13.65 -1.18
CA LYS A 57 -3.01 13.59 -2.03
C LYS A 57 -2.91 14.81 -2.96
N GLY A 58 -4.05 15.29 -3.46
CA GLY A 58 -4.10 16.27 -4.54
C GLY A 58 -3.59 15.66 -5.86
N GLU A 59 -4.15 16.12 -6.98
CA GLU A 59 -3.62 15.80 -8.31
C GLU A 59 -2.47 16.75 -8.69
#